data_AF-A0A3N9UIW8-F1
#
_entry.id   AF-A0A3N9UIW8-F1
#
_cell.length_a   1.000
_cell.length_b   1.000
_cell.length_c   1.000
_cell.angle_alpha   90.00
_cell.angle_beta   90.00
_cell.angle_gamma   90.00
#
_symmetry.space_group_name_H-M   'P 1'
#
loop_
_entity.id
_entity.type
_entity.pdbx_description
1 polymer ?
#
loop_
_entity_poly.entity_id
_entity_poly.type
_entity_poly.pdbx_seq_one_letter_code
_entity_poly.pdbx_strand_id
1 'polypeptide(L)' 'MQMNKNGIPVAMRKVCKRMKQQKRQLEVHKLDFHHFVQFRRYEYGIEVTITVPAFSPLTKTLQKDGWKFVSVTKGEIA' A
#
# COMPACT_ATOMS: atom_id res chain seq x y z
N MET A 1 8.65 6.52 -42.90
CA MET A 1 8.43 6.13 -41.48
C MET A 1 8.79 4.66 -41.32
N GLN A 2 9.80 4.31 -40.50
CA GLN A 2 10.26 2.92 -40.36
C GLN A 2 9.43 2.16 -39.30
N MET A 3 8.87 1.02 -39.69
CA MET A 3 8.12 0.11 -38.82
C MET A 3 8.92 -1.18 -38.60
N ASN A 4 8.74 -1.81 -37.44
CA ASN A 4 9.35 -3.12 -37.17
C ASN A 4 8.47 -4.26 -37.72
N LYS A 5 8.99 -5.51 -37.68
CA LYS A 5 8.31 -6.73 -38.13
C LYS A 5 6.95 -7.04 -37.47
N ASN A 6 6.57 -6.30 -36.43
CA ASN A 6 5.29 -6.41 -35.74
C ASN A 6 4.38 -5.19 -36.01
N GLY A 7 4.68 -4.37 -37.02
CA GLY A 7 3.90 -3.19 -37.38
C GLY A 7 4.03 -2.01 -36.41
N ILE A 8 4.95 -2.05 -35.44
CA ILE A 8 5.13 -0.95 -34.48
C ILE A 8 6.16 0.04 -35.04
N PRO A 9 5.85 1.35 -35.08
CA PRO A 9 6.83 2.38 -35.44
C PRO A 9 8.07 2.27 -34.55
N VAL A 10 9.26 2.25 -35.14
CA VAL A 10 10.53 2.06 -34.39
C VAL A 10 10.70 3.14 -33.30
N ALA A 11 10.20 4.35 -33.56
CA ALA A 11 10.14 5.47 -32.61
C ALA A 11 9.32 5.15 -31.34
N MET A 12 8.27 4.33 -31.44
CA MET A 12 7.41 3.94 -30.31
C MET A 12 7.97 2.78 -29.47
N ARG A 13 9.04 2.11 -29.92
CA ARG A 13 9.63 0.97 -29.20
C ARG A 13 10.11 1.35 -27.79
N LYS A 14 10.68 2.55 -27.62
CA LYS A 14 11.12 3.06 -26.32
C LYS A 14 9.92 3.35 -25.40
N VAL A 15 8.83 3.88 -25.96
CA VAL A 15 7.59 4.17 -25.23
C VAL A 15 6.92 2.88 -24.78
N CYS A 16 6.74 1.89 -25.66
CA CYS A 16 6.15 0.60 -25.30
C CYS A 16 6.98 -0.15 -24.25
N LYS A 17 8.32 -0.05 -24.28
CA LYS A 17 9.19 -0.64 -23.24
C LYS A 17 8.99 0.06 -21.88
N ARG A 18 8.95 1.39 -21.86
CA ARG A 18 8.67 2.17 -20.64
C ARG A 18 7.29 1.86 -20.06
N MET A 19 6.26 1.76 -20.90
CA MET A 19 4.91 1.39 -20.46
C MET A 19 4.84 -0.03 -19.91
N LYS A 20 5.53 -1.01 -20.51
CA LYS A 20 5.60 -2.37 -19.95
C LYS A 20 6.33 -2.42 -18.61
N GLN A 21 7.37 -1.62 -18.43
CA GLN A 21 8.10 -1.50 -17.17
C GLN A 21 7.24 -0.82 -16.08
N GLN A 22 6.51 0.23 -16.44
CA GLN A 22 5.53 0.87 -15.54
C GLN A 22 4.38 -0.09 -15.20
N LYS A 23 3.87 -0.88 -16.14
CA LYS A 23 2.79 -1.84 -15.89
C LYS A 23 3.21 -2.97 -14.94
N ARG A 24 4.49 -3.37 -14.94
CA ARG A 24 5.07 -4.31 -13.95
C ARG A 24 5.31 -3.67 -12.58
N GLN A 25 5.56 -2.37 -12.52
CA GLN A 25 5.59 -1.64 -11.24
C GLN A 25 4.17 -1.36 -10.71
N LEU A 26 3.19 -1.28 -11.62
CA LEU A 26 1.77 -1.22 -11.32
C LEU A 26 1.14 -2.61 -11.13
N GLU A 27 1.92 -3.70 -11.17
CA GLU A 27 1.50 -4.98 -10.59
C GLU A 27 1.50 -4.82 -9.07
N VAL A 28 0.47 -4.10 -8.62
CA VAL A 28 -0.33 -4.41 -7.46
C VAL A 28 0.52 -4.77 -6.25
N HIS A 29 0.99 -3.74 -5.54
CA HIS A 29 0.87 -3.80 -4.09
C HIS A 29 -0.62 -4.04 -3.85
N LYS A 30 -1.03 -5.30 -3.70
CA LYS A 30 -2.36 -5.64 -3.20
C LYS A 30 -2.35 -5.07 -1.80
N LEU A 31 -2.78 -3.83 -1.68
CA LEU A 31 -3.03 -3.23 -0.38
C LEU A 31 -4.03 -4.17 0.27
N ASP A 32 -3.57 -4.84 1.31
CA ASP A 32 -4.37 -5.82 2.01
C ASP A 32 -5.34 -5.05 2.90
N PHE A 33 -6.50 -4.72 2.33
CA PHE A 33 -7.58 -4.00 3.00
C PHE A 33 -8.30 -4.82 4.07
N HIS A 34 -7.90 -6.08 4.25
CA HIS A 34 -8.52 -6.98 5.21
C HIS A 34 -7.78 -7.01 6.54
N HIS A 35 -6.60 -6.37 6.69
CA HIS A 35 -5.89 -6.38 7.95
C HIS A 35 -5.93 -5.01 8.64
N PHE A 36 -6.30 -5.02 9.90
CA PHE A 36 -6.34 -3.85 10.77
C PHE A 36 -5.46 -4.09 11.98
N VAL A 37 -4.77 -3.05 12.43
CA VAL A 37 -3.87 -3.06 13.59
C VAL A 37 -4.47 -2.20 14.67
N GLN A 38 -4.54 -2.75 15.88
CA GLN A 38 -5.03 -2.06 17.06
C GLN A 38 -3.87 -1.59 17.92
N PHE A 39 -3.93 -0.33 18.34
CA PHE A 39 -2.98 0.30 19.23
C PHE A 39 -3.70 0.87 20.45
N ARG A 40 -3.03 0.88 21.60
CA ARG A 40 -3.53 1.50 22.83
C ARG A 40 -2.54 2.47 23.45
N ARG A 41 -3.06 3.46 24.16
CA ARG A 41 -2.29 4.41 24.96
C ARG A 41 -3.12 4.83 26.17
N TYR A 42 -2.47 5.09 27.30
CA TYR A 42 -3.12 5.66 28.47
C TYR A 42 -2.93 7.18 28.43
N GLU A 43 -4.04 7.92 28.40
CA GLU A 43 -4.04 9.39 28.42
C GLU A 43 -4.94 9.86 29.55
N TYR A 44 -4.38 10.69 30.45
CA TYR A 44 -5.13 11.28 31.58
C TYR A 44 -5.92 10.25 32.44
N GLY A 45 -5.39 9.03 32.59
CA GLY A 45 -6.03 7.96 33.34
C GLY A 45 -7.07 7.13 32.56
N ILE A 46 -7.25 7.39 31.26
CA ILE A 46 -8.18 6.69 30.38
C ILE A 46 -7.38 5.85 29.37
N GLU A 47 -7.79 4.60 29.13
CA GLU A 47 -7.25 3.79 28.04
C GLU A 47 -7.90 4.18 26.71
N VAL A 48 -7.11 4.76 25.80
CA VAL A 48 -7.52 5.11 24.44
C VAL A 48 -7.05 4.03 23.50
N THR A 49 -7.94 3.56 22.63
CA THR A 49 -7.65 2.52 21.65
C THR A 49 -8.01 3.00 20.25
N ILE A 50 -7.10 2.79 19.29
CA ILE A 50 -7.29 3.14 17.89
C ILE A 50 -7.06 1.90 17.01
N THR A 51 -7.88 1.76 15.96
CA THR A 51 -7.75 0.70 14.97
C THR A 51 -7.52 1.33 13.60
N VAL A 52 -6.43 0.94 12.92
CA VAL A 52 -6.06 1.49 11.61
C VAL A 52 -5.76 0.35 10.62
N PRO A 53 -5.93 0.54 9.31
CA PRO A 53 -5.51 -0.46 8.32
C PRO A 53 -4.01 -0.75 8.44
N ALA A 54 -3.60 -2.01 8.30
CA ALA A 54 -2.21 -2.43 8.47
C ALA A 54 -1.24 -1.82 7.46
N PHE A 55 -1.72 -1.54 6.25
CA PHE A 55 -0.96 -0.84 5.22
C PHE A 55 -0.85 0.68 5.46
N SER A 56 -1.61 1.24 6.40
CA SER A 56 -1.62 2.67 6.67
C SER A 56 -0.25 3.14 7.18
N PRO A 57 0.30 4.25 6.64
CA PRO A 57 1.55 4.82 7.15
C PRO A 57 1.43 5.27 8.62
N LEU A 58 0.20 5.47 9.13
CA LEU A 58 -0.06 5.81 10.52
C LEU A 58 0.46 4.76 11.50
N THR A 59 0.52 3.48 11.11
CA THR A 59 1.05 2.40 11.97
C THR A 59 2.46 2.72 12.47
N LYS A 60 3.34 3.22 11.59
CA LYS A 60 4.70 3.62 11.95
C LYS A 60 4.74 4.88 12.82
N THR A 61 3.84 5.83 12.56
CA THR A 61 3.75 7.06 13.35
C THR A 61 3.30 6.76 14.78
N LEU A 62 2.28 5.91 14.95
CA LEU A 62 1.76 5.50 16.25
C LEU A 62 2.83 4.78 17.09
N GLN A 63 3.60 3.88 16.47
CA GLN A 63 4.72 3.21 17.14
C GLN A 63 5.78 4.20 17.64
N LYS A 64 6.10 5.23 16.84
CA LYS A 64 7.07 6.28 17.23
C LYS A 64 6.52 7.19 18.32
N ASP A 65 5.21 7.42 18.34
CA ASP A 65 4.50 8.28 19.31
C ASP A 65 4.16 7.56 20.63
N GLY A 66 4.74 6.37 20.86
CA GLY A 66 4.62 5.64 22.12
C GLY A 66 3.33 4.85 22.29
N TRP A 67 2.54 4.69 21.23
CA TRP A 67 1.38 3.79 21.26
C TRP A 67 1.83 2.33 21.34
N LYS A 68 1.17 1.55 22.21
CA LYS A 68 1.45 0.13 22.38
C LYS A 68 0.62 -0.69 21.40
N PHE A 69 1.27 -1.57 20.65
CA PHE A 69 0.58 -2.57 19.83
C PHE A 69 -0.26 -3.50 20.72
N VAL A 70 -1.47 -3.83 20.25
CA VAL A 70 -2.39 -4.75 20.92
C VAL A 70 -2.57 -6.02 20.09
N SER A 71 -3.07 -5.89 18.87
CA SER A 71 -3.46 -7.03 18.03
C SER A 71 -3.52 -6.64 16.55
N VAL A 72 -3.56 -7.66 15.69
CA VAL A 72 -3.96 -7.53 14.28
C VAL A 72 -5.24 -8.32 14.10
N THR A 73 -6.26 -7.70 13.52
CA THR A 73 -7.55 -8.32 13.21
C THR A 73 -7.77 -8.36 11.71
N LYS A 74 -8.40 -9.43 11.25
CA LYS A 74 -8.88 -9.53 9.87
C LYS A 74 -10.29 -8.93 9.80
N GLY A 75 -10.45 -7.84 9.06
CA GLY A 75 -11.73 -7.23 8.78
C GLY A 75 -12.45 -7.92 7.63
N GLU A 76 -13.73 -8.22 7.83
CA GLU A 76 -14.66 -8.53 6.75
C GLU A 76 -15.32 -7.23 6.31
N ILE A 77 -15.23 -6.91 5.02
CA ILE A 77 -15.96 -5.79 4.43
C ILE A 77 -17.36 -6.35 4.14
N ALA A 78 -18.37 -5.84 4.85
CA ALA A 78 -19.78 -6.21 4.67
C ALA A 78 -20.33 -5.76 3.32
#